data_AF-A0A370DM08-F1
#
_entry.id   AF-A0A370DM08-F1
#
_cell.length_a   1.000
_cell.length_b   1.000
_cell.length_c   1.000
_cell.angle_alpha   90.00
_cell.angle_beta   90.00
_cell.angle_gamma   90.00
#
_symmetry.space_group_name_H-M   'P 1'
#
loop_
_entity.id
_entity.type
_entity.pdbx_description
1 polymer ?
#
loop_
_entity_poly.entity_id
_entity_poly.type
_entity_poly.pdbx_seq_one_letter_code
_entity_poly.pdbx_strand_id
1 'polypeptide(L)'
;MNPSSRLGPRLNTILEFITRVQQDKPYPCIWDCCCDHGYLGIKILSENLCEKLVFVDQLPHLIEQLSNRLTPFCTDNDKIGNYELITADAGDLCFDAQQRHLVILAGVGGETSVEIVTGIEQNHPDVQVDYIFCPSASHNALREYLAINDFGLMFETLTCEKQRYYEIMYVKGKSAKDELPRVTLTCTLWEEDNEDHQRYLAKINAPRASKKPKRKRCKI
;
A
#
# COMPACT_ATOMS: atom_id res chain seq x y z
N MET A 1 4.96 -21.88 3.59
CA MET A 1 5.80 -20.95 4.37
C MET A 1 5.16 -20.83 5.74
N ASN A 2 5.91 -20.94 6.83
CA ASN A 2 5.33 -20.86 8.18
C ASN A 2 4.66 -19.49 8.34
N PRO A 3 3.38 -19.36 8.77
CA PRO A 3 2.72 -18.05 9.01
C PRO A 3 3.49 -17.15 10.00
N SER A 4 4.54 -17.69 10.61
CA SER A 4 5.56 -17.00 11.41
C SER A 4 6.73 -16.37 10.61
N SER A 5 6.68 -16.24 9.28
CA SER A 5 7.75 -15.53 8.56
C SER A 5 7.83 -14.08 9.04
N ARG A 6 8.98 -13.71 9.61
CA ARG A 6 9.24 -12.36 10.13
C ARG A 6 9.17 -11.36 8.98
N LEU A 7 8.34 -10.33 9.12
CA LEU A 7 8.29 -9.23 8.18
C LEU A 7 9.63 -8.48 8.20
N GLY A 8 10.06 -8.00 7.04
CA GLY A 8 11.16 -7.05 6.97
C GLY A 8 10.76 -5.70 7.59
N PRO A 9 11.74 -4.84 7.94
CA PRO A 9 11.48 -3.55 8.59
C PRO A 9 10.40 -2.71 7.90
N ARG A 10 10.32 -2.76 6.56
CA ARG A 10 9.34 -2.00 5.80
C ARG A 10 7.91 -2.43 6.08
N LEU A 11 7.61 -3.72 5.90
CA LEU A 11 6.26 -4.24 6.13
C LEU A 11 5.91 -4.26 7.63
N ASN A 12 6.89 -4.47 8.50
CA ASN A 12 6.70 -4.40 9.94
C ASN A 12 6.28 -3.00 10.40
N THR A 13 6.88 -1.95 9.84
CA THR A 13 6.50 -0.56 10.12
C THR A 13 5.03 -0.30 9.72
N ILE A 14 4.59 -0.82 8.57
CA ILE A 14 3.18 -0.72 8.15
C ILE A 14 2.26 -1.48 9.12
N LEU A 15 2.63 -2.70 9.50
CA LEU A 15 1.87 -3.51 10.45
C LEU A 15 1.72 -2.79 11.80
N GLU A 16 2.79 -2.21 12.34
CA GLU A 16 2.75 -1.45 13.59
C GLU A 16 1.79 -0.26 13.53
N PHE A 17 1.70 0.44 12.38
CA PHE A 17 0.69 1.48 12.21
C PHE A 17 -0.73 0.92 12.21
N ILE A 18 -0.97 -0.17 11.48
CA ILE A 18 -2.28 -0.81 11.42
C ILE A 18 -2.70 -1.24 12.84
N THR A 19 -1.82 -1.89 13.60
CA THR A 19 -2.10 -2.28 14.99
C THR A 19 -2.51 -1.08 15.84
N ARG A 20 -1.80 0.06 15.75
CA ARG A 20 -2.14 1.26 16.51
C ARG A 20 -3.48 1.86 16.10
N VAL A 21 -3.74 1.98 14.79
CA VAL A 21 -4.98 2.58 14.29
C VAL A 21 -6.19 1.71 14.64
N GLN A 22 -6.03 0.38 14.61
CA GLN A 22 -7.07 -0.58 14.98
C GLN A 22 -7.41 -0.56 16.49
N GLN A 23 -6.51 -0.08 17.34
CA GLN A 23 -6.78 0.11 18.78
C GLN A 23 -7.55 1.40 19.09
N ASP A 24 -7.45 2.42 18.23
CA ASP A 24 -8.08 3.73 18.44
C ASP A 24 -9.42 3.84 17.69
N LYS A 25 -9.36 3.82 16.35
CA LYS A 25 -10.54 3.92 15.48
C LYS A 25 -10.48 2.86 14.39
N PRO A 26 -10.97 1.64 14.67
CA PRO A 26 -10.79 0.49 13.80
C PRO A 26 -11.42 0.68 12.41
N TYR A 27 -10.80 0.01 11.44
CA TYR A 27 -11.39 -0.24 10.14
C TYR A 27 -11.95 -1.65 10.13
N PRO A 28 -13.27 -1.83 9.97
CA PRO A 28 -13.86 -3.15 9.83
C PRO A 28 -13.28 -3.91 8.63
N CYS A 29 -13.04 -3.20 7.52
CA CYS A 29 -12.50 -3.78 6.29
C CYS A 29 -11.14 -3.17 5.91
N ILE A 30 -10.12 -4.03 5.77
CA ILE A 30 -8.79 -3.66 5.25
C ILE A 30 -8.59 -4.34 3.88
N TRP A 31 -7.97 -3.62 2.95
CA TRP A 31 -7.65 -4.10 1.61
C TRP A 31 -6.13 -4.11 1.42
N ASP A 32 -5.53 -5.30 1.27
CA ASP A 32 -4.12 -5.46 0.88
C ASP A 32 -4.06 -5.55 -0.65
N CYS A 33 -3.81 -4.41 -1.31
CA CYS A 33 -3.88 -4.28 -2.75
C CYS A 33 -2.51 -4.45 -3.42
N CYS A 34 -2.52 -5.02 -4.63
CA CYS A 34 -1.33 -5.40 -5.39
C CYS A 34 -0.40 -6.30 -4.55
N CYS A 35 -1.01 -7.20 -3.79
CA CYS A 35 -0.37 -7.96 -2.73
C CYS A 35 0.49 -9.11 -3.30
N ASP A 36 1.65 -8.78 -3.87
CA ASP A 36 2.61 -9.81 -4.27
C ASP A 36 3.02 -10.59 -3.02
N HIS A 37 2.73 -11.89 -3.06
CA HIS A 37 2.96 -12.85 -2.00
C HIS A 37 2.11 -12.73 -0.72
N GLY A 38 1.39 -11.62 -0.53
CA GLY A 38 0.44 -11.41 0.58
C GLY A 38 1.07 -11.37 1.98
N TYR A 39 2.38 -11.10 2.11
CA TYR A 39 3.05 -11.19 3.41
C TYR A 39 2.47 -10.28 4.49
N LEU A 40 2.13 -9.04 4.13
CA LEU A 40 1.54 -8.08 5.06
C LEU A 40 0.13 -8.52 5.46
N GLY A 41 -0.75 -8.78 4.49
CA GLY A 41 -2.11 -9.24 4.77
C GLY A 41 -2.15 -10.56 5.54
N ILE A 42 -1.28 -11.54 5.24
CA ILE A 42 -1.19 -12.78 6.04
C ILE A 42 -0.87 -12.47 7.51
N LYS A 43 -0.04 -11.45 7.78
CA LYS A 43 0.25 -11.04 9.16
C LYS A 43 -0.93 -10.35 9.83
N ILE A 44 -1.57 -9.40 9.14
CA ILE A 44 -2.82 -8.76 9.60
C ILE A 44 -3.87 -9.81 9.96
N LEU A 45 -4.04 -10.81 9.09
CA LEU A 45 -4.95 -11.93 9.29
C LEU A 45 -4.56 -12.78 10.50
N SER A 46 -3.30 -13.18 10.60
CA SER A 46 -2.80 -14.02 11.70
C SER A 46 -2.90 -13.35 13.08
N GLU A 47 -2.87 -12.03 13.11
CA GLU A 47 -2.97 -11.22 14.32
C GLU A 47 -4.40 -10.73 14.58
N ASN A 48 -5.37 -11.11 13.72
CA ASN A 48 -6.79 -10.71 13.80
C ASN A 48 -6.98 -9.19 13.94
N LEU A 49 -6.24 -8.40 13.16
CA LEU A 49 -6.25 -6.94 13.27
C LEU A 49 -7.48 -6.27 12.63
N CYS A 50 -8.35 -7.01 11.95
CA CYS A 50 -9.58 -6.47 11.37
C CYS A 50 -10.67 -7.55 11.25
N GLU A 51 -11.92 -7.11 11.07
CA GLU A 51 -13.07 -8.00 10.89
C GLU A 51 -13.07 -8.66 9.51
N LYS A 52 -12.63 -7.94 8.47
CA LYS A 52 -12.49 -8.45 7.11
C LYS A 52 -11.21 -7.94 6.45
N LEU A 53 -10.42 -8.85 5.90
CA LEU A 53 -9.23 -8.55 5.10
C LEU A 53 -9.44 -8.98 3.65
N VAL A 54 -9.33 -8.06 2.69
CA VAL A 54 -9.44 -8.39 1.28
C VAL A 54 -8.07 -8.32 0.62
N PHE A 55 -7.64 -9.42 0.02
CA PHE A 55 -6.44 -9.46 -0.81
C PHE A 55 -6.84 -9.22 -2.26
N VAL A 56 -6.16 -8.26 -2.90
CA VAL A 56 -6.48 -7.84 -4.28
C VAL A 56 -5.22 -7.86 -5.12
N ASP A 57 -5.30 -8.52 -6.28
CA ASP A 57 -4.30 -8.41 -7.34
C ASP A 57 -4.96 -8.56 -8.71
N GLN A 58 -4.45 -7.85 -9.72
CA GLN A 58 -4.97 -7.95 -11.08
C GLN A 58 -4.55 -9.25 -11.78
N LEU A 59 -3.53 -9.94 -11.27
CA LEU A 59 -2.96 -11.15 -11.87
C LEU A 59 -3.55 -12.42 -11.22
N PRO A 60 -4.38 -13.21 -11.94
CA PRO A 60 -5.05 -14.38 -11.36
C PRO A 60 -4.08 -15.38 -10.72
N HIS A 61 -2.92 -15.59 -11.32
CA HIS A 61 -1.92 -16.53 -10.81
C HIS A 61 -1.31 -16.11 -9.47
N LEU A 62 -1.26 -14.81 -9.14
CA LEU A 62 -0.80 -14.35 -7.83
C LEU A 62 -1.85 -14.64 -6.76
N ILE A 63 -3.13 -14.42 -7.07
CA ILE A 63 -4.24 -14.78 -6.19
C ILE A 63 -4.32 -16.30 -5.98
N GLU A 64 -4.13 -17.10 -7.02
CA GLU A 64 -4.08 -18.57 -6.90
C GLU A 64 -2.93 -19.04 -5.99
N GLN A 65 -1.73 -18.46 -6.17
CA GLN A 65 -0.59 -18.75 -5.30
C GLN A 65 -0.84 -18.33 -3.85
N LEU A 66 -1.53 -17.20 -3.64
CA LEU A 66 -1.90 -16.73 -2.31
C LEU A 66 -2.95 -17.61 -1.66
N SER A 67 -3.95 -18.08 -2.41
CA SER A 67 -4.96 -19.03 -1.92
C SER A 67 -4.32 -20.28 -1.32
N ASN A 68 -3.32 -20.86 -2.01
CA ASN A 68 -2.56 -22.00 -1.50
C ASN A 68 -1.77 -21.70 -0.20
N ARG A 69 -1.42 -20.43 0.05
CA ARG A 69 -0.74 -20.01 1.28
C ARG A 69 -1.72 -19.76 2.41
N LEU A 70 -2.97 -19.45 2.08
CA LEU A 70 -4.03 -19.17 3.04
C LEU A 70 -4.78 -20.42 3.50
N THR A 71 -4.51 -21.61 2.91
CA THR A 71 -5.09 -22.89 3.34
C THR A 71 -5.06 -23.13 4.87
N PRO A 72 -4.00 -22.77 5.62
CA PRO A 72 -4.01 -22.91 7.09
C PRO A 72 -5.03 -22.04 7.82
N PHE A 73 -5.59 -21.01 7.18
CA PHE A 73 -6.62 -20.11 7.71
C PHE A 73 -8.03 -20.52 7.29
N CYS A 74 -8.18 -21.53 6.43
CA CYS A 74 -9.49 -22.10 6.12
C CYS A 74 -10.01 -22.90 7.33
N THR A 75 -11.26 -22.69 7.72
CA THR A 75 -11.92 -23.52 8.75
C THR A 75 -12.78 -24.59 8.07
N ASP A 76 -12.89 -25.77 8.68
CA ASP A 76 -13.58 -26.96 8.15
C ASP A 76 -15.11 -26.78 7.90
N ASN A 77 -15.69 -25.60 8.19
CA ASN A 77 -17.13 -25.34 8.19
C ASN A 77 -17.61 -24.34 7.12
N ASP A 78 -16.99 -24.29 5.94
CA ASP A 78 -17.38 -23.48 4.77
C ASP A 78 -17.48 -21.95 4.99
N LYS A 79 -17.22 -21.47 6.21
CA LYS A 79 -16.89 -20.06 6.44
C LYS A 79 -15.45 -19.88 6.00
N ILE A 80 -15.30 -19.40 4.76
CA ILE A 80 -14.14 -18.59 4.36
C ILE A 80 -13.84 -17.69 5.55
N GLY A 81 -12.58 -17.66 5.98
CA GLY A 81 -12.16 -16.91 7.17
C GLY A 81 -12.55 -15.44 7.07
N ASN A 82 -12.12 -14.63 8.03
CA ASN A 82 -12.21 -13.17 7.98
C ASN A 82 -11.40 -12.53 6.83
N TYR A 83 -11.24 -13.21 5.68
CA TYR A 83 -10.59 -12.71 4.49
C TYR A 83 -11.32 -13.04 3.18
N GLU A 84 -11.01 -12.30 2.12
CA GLU A 84 -11.48 -12.53 0.75
C GLU A 84 -10.32 -12.42 -0.24
N LEU A 85 -10.42 -13.12 -1.36
CA LEU A 85 -9.47 -13.07 -2.46
C LEU A 85 -10.17 -12.52 -3.70
N ILE A 86 -9.71 -11.39 -4.23
CA ILE A 86 -10.28 -10.76 -5.43
C ILE A 86 -9.21 -10.64 -6.50
N THR A 87 -9.53 -11.12 -7.70
CA THR A 87 -8.75 -10.84 -8.91
C THR A 87 -9.37 -9.67 -9.65
N ALA A 88 -8.84 -8.46 -9.47
CA ALA A 88 -9.38 -7.24 -10.07
C ALA A 88 -8.31 -6.14 -10.16
N ASP A 89 -8.59 -5.13 -10.98
CA ASP A 89 -7.91 -3.83 -10.86
C ASP A 89 -8.32 -3.18 -9.53
N ALA A 90 -7.33 -2.69 -8.78
CA ALA A 90 -7.58 -2.06 -7.49
C ALA A 90 -8.34 -0.72 -7.61
N GLY A 91 -8.32 -0.06 -8.77
CA GLY A 91 -9.11 1.14 -9.04
C GLY A 91 -10.62 0.88 -9.18
N ASP A 92 -11.00 -0.37 -9.48
CA ASP A 92 -12.38 -0.80 -9.75
C ASP A 92 -13.03 -1.53 -8.57
N LEU A 93 -12.43 -1.45 -7.38
CA LEU A 93 -12.95 -2.09 -6.18
C LEU A 93 -14.31 -1.53 -5.77
N CYS A 94 -15.17 -2.39 -5.23
CA CYS A 94 -16.46 -2.00 -4.67
C CYS A 94 -16.39 -1.95 -3.15
N PHE A 95 -16.84 -0.85 -2.57
CA PHE A 95 -16.84 -0.64 -1.13
C PHE A 95 -18.27 -0.58 -0.59
N ASP A 96 -18.44 -1.09 0.62
CA ASP A 96 -19.68 -0.91 1.36
C ASP A 96 -19.71 0.49 1.98
N ALA A 97 -20.68 1.30 1.55
CA ALA A 97 -20.84 2.68 1.98
C ALA A 97 -21.18 2.85 3.47
N GLN A 98 -21.58 1.79 4.18
CA GLN A 98 -21.95 1.87 5.59
C GLN A 98 -20.77 1.66 6.55
N GLN A 99 -19.58 1.37 6.03
CA GLN A 99 -18.39 1.12 6.85
C GLN A 99 -17.16 1.88 6.35
N ARG A 100 -16.15 1.94 7.22
CA ARG A 100 -14.84 2.51 6.90
C ARG A 100 -13.92 1.46 6.30
N HIS A 101 -13.11 1.88 5.34
CA HIS A 101 -12.16 1.02 4.65
C HIS A 101 -10.75 1.58 4.75
N LEU A 102 -9.78 0.69 4.90
CA LEU A 102 -8.36 1.02 4.77
C LEU A 102 -7.77 0.31 3.56
N VAL A 103 -7.32 1.07 2.57
CA VAL A 103 -6.65 0.53 1.38
C VAL A 103 -5.14 0.65 1.52
N ILE A 104 -4.44 -0.47 1.38
CA ILE A 104 -2.98 -0.53 1.47
C ILE A 104 -2.41 -0.72 0.08
N LEU A 105 -1.56 0.23 -0.33
CA LEU A 105 -0.81 0.22 -1.59
C LEU A 105 0.69 0.24 -1.28
N ALA A 106 1.21 -0.92 -0.89
CA ALA A 106 2.60 -1.10 -0.51
C ALA A 106 3.41 -1.79 -1.63
N GLY A 107 4.51 -1.17 -2.07
CA GLY A 107 5.32 -1.68 -3.17
C GLY A 107 4.83 -1.31 -4.57
N VAL A 108 3.74 -0.55 -4.68
CA VAL A 108 3.18 -0.05 -5.95
C VAL A 108 3.92 1.21 -6.42
N GLY A 109 4.08 1.41 -7.72
CA GLY A 109 4.69 2.65 -8.24
C GLY A 109 3.75 3.85 -8.03
N GLY A 110 4.29 5.03 -7.71
CA GLY A 110 3.49 6.21 -7.38
C GLY A 110 2.49 6.63 -8.46
N GLU A 111 2.86 6.53 -9.75
CA GLU A 111 1.94 6.79 -10.87
C GLU A 111 0.76 5.81 -10.88
N THR A 112 1.02 4.51 -10.71
CA THR A 112 -0.03 3.48 -10.59
C THR A 112 -0.88 3.69 -9.33
N SER A 113 -0.28 4.09 -8.21
CA SER A 113 -1.03 4.46 -7.00
C SER A 113 -1.97 5.63 -7.27
N VAL A 114 -1.57 6.62 -8.07
CA VAL A 114 -2.43 7.73 -8.48
C VAL A 114 -3.62 7.24 -9.31
N GLU A 115 -3.38 6.36 -10.30
CA GLU A 115 -4.45 5.77 -11.12
C GLU A 115 -5.48 5.04 -10.26
N ILE A 116 -5.02 4.16 -9.36
CA ILE A 116 -5.87 3.39 -8.44
C ILE A 116 -6.71 4.31 -7.54
N VAL A 117 -6.06 5.26 -6.86
CA VAL A 117 -6.74 6.16 -5.91
C VAL A 117 -7.72 7.08 -6.65
N THR A 118 -7.38 7.51 -7.87
CA THR A 118 -8.29 8.29 -8.72
C THR A 118 -9.55 7.49 -9.03
N GLY A 119 -9.42 6.23 -9.43
CA GLY A 119 -10.56 5.34 -9.69
C GLY A 119 -11.44 5.16 -8.46
N ILE A 120 -10.84 4.82 -7.31
CA ILE A 120 -11.57 4.61 -6.05
C ILE A 120 -12.34 5.87 -5.65
N GLU A 121 -11.70 7.03 -5.61
CA GLU A 121 -12.32 8.29 -5.16
C GLU A 121 -13.40 8.80 -6.12
N GLN A 122 -13.26 8.54 -7.42
CA GLN A 122 -14.28 8.93 -8.41
C GLN A 122 -15.51 8.01 -8.36
N ASN A 123 -15.30 6.72 -8.16
CA ASN A 123 -16.37 5.73 -8.12
C ASN A 123 -17.11 5.71 -6.78
N HIS A 124 -16.46 6.14 -5.69
CA HIS A 124 -16.97 6.04 -4.32
C HIS A 124 -16.82 7.36 -3.53
N PRO A 125 -17.37 8.49 -4.03
CA PRO A 125 -17.14 9.82 -3.45
C PRO A 125 -17.66 9.98 -2.01
N ASP A 126 -18.67 9.19 -1.62
CA ASP A 126 -19.31 9.27 -0.31
C ASP A 126 -18.82 8.17 0.66
N VAL A 127 -17.95 7.27 0.22
CA VAL A 127 -17.47 6.15 1.04
C VAL A 127 -16.22 6.55 1.79
N GLN A 128 -16.14 6.21 3.08
CA GLN A 128 -14.97 6.51 3.92
C GLN A 128 -13.84 5.53 3.63
N VAL A 129 -12.95 5.90 2.71
CA VAL A 129 -11.76 5.14 2.35
C VAL A 129 -10.52 5.93 2.76
N ASP A 130 -9.70 5.35 3.62
CA ASP A 130 -8.40 5.89 4.00
C ASP A 130 -7.28 4.99 3.44
N TYR A 131 -6.07 5.51 3.32
CA TYR A 131 -5.01 4.88 2.53
C TYR A 131 -3.69 4.77 3.31
N ILE A 132 -3.00 3.64 3.15
CA ILE A 132 -1.58 3.52 3.46
C ILE A 132 -0.80 3.34 2.17
N PHE A 133 0.11 4.24 1.88
CA PHE A 133 1.02 4.16 0.75
C PHE A 133 2.41 3.79 1.22
N CYS A 134 3.06 2.88 0.51
CA CYS A 134 4.50 2.67 0.57
C CYS A 134 5.05 2.51 -0.85
N PRO A 135 5.14 3.61 -1.61
CA PRO A 135 5.44 3.53 -3.03
C PRO A 135 6.85 2.96 -3.30
N SER A 136 6.98 2.17 -4.36
CA SER A 136 8.27 1.59 -4.77
C SER A 136 9.05 2.47 -5.75
N ALA A 137 8.41 3.48 -6.33
CA ALA A 137 9.00 4.43 -7.29
C ALA A 137 8.06 5.65 -7.45
N SER A 138 8.53 6.69 -8.15
CA SER A 138 7.73 7.88 -8.53
C SER A 138 6.96 8.53 -7.35
N HIS A 139 7.59 8.62 -6.16
CA HIS A 139 7.01 9.18 -4.94
C HIS A 139 6.43 10.59 -5.14
N ASN A 140 7.14 11.44 -5.90
CA ASN A 140 6.74 12.82 -6.18
C ASN A 140 5.38 12.88 -6.88
N ALA A 141 5.11 11.99 -7.84
CA ALA A 141 3.84 11.96 -8.56
C ALA A 141 2.66 11.69 -7.61
N LEU A 142 2.84 10.75 -6.66
CA LEU A 142 1.84 10.47 -5.65
C LEU A 142 1.65 11.66 -4.70
N ARG A 143 2.73 12.26 -4.19
CA ARG A 143 2.63 13.43 -3.30
C ARG A 143 1.97 14.62 -3.97
N GLU A 144 2.35 14.93 -5.21
CA GLU A 144 1.73 16.00 -6.00
C GLU A 144 0.23 15.76 -6.16
N TYR A 145 -0.17 14.54 -6.54
CA TYR A 145 -1.58 14.19 -6.65
C TYR A 145 -2.32 14.38 -5.32
N LEU A 146 -1.80 13.82 -4.23
CA LEU A 146 -2.44 13.90 -2.90
C LEU A 146 -2.55 15.35 -2.41
N ALA A 147 -1.52 16.16 -2.63
CA ALA A 147 -1.49 17.57 -2.24
C ALA A 147 -2.50 18.42 -3.03
N ILE A 148 -2.58 18.21 -4.36
CA ILE A 148 -3.51 18.94 -5.24
C ILE A 148 -4.97 18.52 -4.96
N ASN A 149 -5.19 17.25 -4.67
CA ASN A 149 -6.51 16.68 -4.44
C ASN A 149 -6.96 16.73 -2.97
N ASP A 150 -6.30 17.57 -2.17
CA ASP A 150 -6.79 17.97 -0.85
C ASP A 150 -6.89 16.82 0.18
N PHE A 151 -6.10 15.76 0.02
CA PHE A 151 -6.03 14.65 0.98
C PHE A 151 -5.42 15.08 2.32
N GLY A 152 -5.88 14.47 3.41
CA GLY A 152 -5.40 14.74 4.77
C GLY A 152 -4.23 13.83 5.15
N LEU A 153 -3.08 14.39 5.51
CA LEU A 153 -1.95 13.62 6.04
C LEU A 153 -2.18 13.31 7.52
N MET A 154 -2.32 12.03 7.85
CA MET A 154 -2.44 11.57 9.23
C MET A 154 -1.06 11.33 9.84
N PHE A 155 -0.19 10.67 9.07
CA PHE A 155 1.14 10.29 9.53
C PHE A 155 2.06 9.98 8.33
N GLU A 156 3.34 10.31 8.45
CA GLU A 156 4.38 9.86 7.53
C GLU A 156 5.62 9.35 8.29
N THR A 157 6.34 8.38 7.73
CA THR A 157 7.66 7.94 8.21
C THR A 157 8.60 7.54 7.08
N LEU A 158 9.90 7.50 7.38
CA LEU A 158 10.92 6.87 6.54
C LEU A 158 11.40 5.59 7.23
N THR A 159 11.48 4.50 6.46
CA THR A 159 12.05 3.23 6.93
C THR A 159 13.13 2.75 5.97
N CYS A 160 14.25 2.27 6.51
CA CYS A 160 15.31 1.65 5.72
C CYS A 160 15.17 0.13 5.73
N GLU A 161 15.17 -0.48 4.55
CA GLU A 161 15.20 -1.93 4.37
C GLU A 161 16.15 -2.27 3.22
N LYS A 162 17.14 -3.12 3.48
CA LYS A 162 18.16 -3.54 2.49
C LYS A 162 18.86 -2.34 1.81
N GLN A 163 19.29 -1.36 2.61
CA GLN A 163 19.97 -0.13 2.16
C GLN A 163 19.11 0.74 1.23
N ARG A 164 17.78 0.60 1.33
CA ARG A 164 16.84 1.42 0.58
C ARG A 164 15.85 2.05 1.54
N TYR A 165 15.65 3.36 1.39
CA TYR A 165 14.62 4.08 2.11
C TYR A 165 13.29 3.96 1.40
N TYR A 166 12.26 3.79 2.20
CA TYR A 166 10.88 3.78 1.79
C TYR A 166 10.13 4.80 2.61
N GLU A 167 9.37 5.60 1.88
CA GLU A 167 8.38 6.48 2.48
C GLU A 167 7.13 5.66 2.76
N ILE A 168 6.56 5.85 3.95
CA ILE A 168 5.25 5.31 4.31
C ILE A 168 4.37 6.48 4.70
N MET A 169 3.22 6.62 4.04
CA MET A 169 2.23 7.65 4.32
C MET A 169 0.91 6.99 4.70
N TYR A 170 0.30 7.44 5.78
CA TYR A 170 -1.08 7.16 6.13
C TYR A 170 -1.90 8.43 5.90
N VAL A 171 -2.92 8.31 5.05
CA VAL A 171 -3.61 9.43 4.43
C VAL A 171 -5.12 9.20 4.53
N LYS A 172 -5.84 10.25 4.91
CA LYS A 172 -7.30 10.26 4.97
C LYS A 172 -7.88 10.61 3.60
N GLY A 173 -8.88 9.85 3.13
CA GLY A 173 -9.56 10.10 1.86
C GLY A 173 -10.45 11.33 1.88
N LYS A 174 -11.04 11.68 0.73
CA LYS A 174 -11.75 12.96 0.56
C LYS A 174 -13.05 13.04 1.37
N SER A 175 -13.80 11.94 1.41
CA SER A 175 -15.11 11.86 2.08
C SER A 175 -15.05 12.04 3.60
N ALA A 176 -13.88 11.82 4.20
CA ALA A 176 -13.68 11.85 5.65
C ALA A 176 -12.78 13.01 6.11
N LYS A 177 -12.57 14.03 5.26
CA LYS A 177 -11.66 15.14 5.56
C LYS A 177 -12.14 15.98 6.75
N ASP A 178 -11.48 15.80 7.88
CA ASP A 178 -11.44 16.78 8.97
C ASP A 178 -10.31 17.80 8.67
N GLU A 179 -10.15 18.87 9.48
CA GLU A 179 -9.06 19.87 9.39
C GLU A 179 -7.66 19.27 9.62
N LEU A 180 -7.25 18.29 8.81
CA LEU A 180 -5.95 17.67 8.85
C LEU A 180 -4.94 18.50 8.04
N PRO A 181 -3.64 18.44 8.40
CA PRO A 181 -2.58 18.94 7.55
C PRO A 181 -2.67 18.33 6.15
N ARG A 182 -2.43 19.14 5.12
CA ARG A 182 -2.35 18.64 3.74
C ARG A 182 -1.08 17.81 3.56
N VAL A 183 -1.15 16.82 2.67
CA VAL A 183 0.05 16.15 2.16
C VAL A 183 0.96 17.20 1.51
N THR A 184 2.23 17.21 1.90
CA THR A 184 3.25 18.11 1.34
C THR A 184 3.89 17.50 0.09
N LEU A 185 4.37 18.35 -0.81
CA LEU A 185 5.07 17.94 -2.04
C LEU A 185 6.36 17.15 -1.76
N THR A 186 6.98 17.41 -0.60
CA THR A 186 8.21 16.75 -0.16
C THR A 186 7.98 16.07 1.17
N CYS A 187 8.54 14.87 1.34
CA CYS A 187 8.67 14.25 2.66
C CYS A 187 9.56 15.13 3.54
N THR A 188 9.07 15.51 4.73
CA THR A 188 9.79 16.44 5.62
C THR A 188 10.76 15.75 6.59
N LEU A 189 10.80 14.42 6.54
CA LEU A 189 11.58 13.57 7.43
C LEU A 189 13.02 13.34 6.94
N TRP A 190 13.39 13.88 5.79
CA TRP A 190 14.75 13.77 5.27
C TRP A 190 15.69 14.65 6.09
N GLU A 191 16.52 14.02 6.91
CA GLU A 191 17.61 14.70 7.63
C GLU A 191 18.78 15.02 6.70
N GLU A 192 19.18 16.30 6.64
CA GLU A 192 20.26 16.76 5.76
C GLU A 192 21.62 16.16 6.15
N ASP A 193 21.88 16.03 7.45
CA ASP A 193 23.13 15.50 8.01
C ASP A 193 23.22 13.96 7.95
N ASN A 194 22.15 13.28 7.51
CA ASN A 194 22.12 11.83 7.42
C ASN A 194 22.69 11.39 6.05
N GLU A 195 23.93 10.88 6.05
CA GLU A 195 24.62 10.46 4.83
C GLU A 195 23.83 9.45 3.99
N ASP A 196 23.08 8.56 4.63
CA ASP A 196 22.31 7.53 3.95
C ASP A 196 21.04 8.11 3.29
N HIS A 197 20.42 9.11 3.92
CA HIS A 197 19.35 9.91 3.31
C HIS A 197 19.87 10.67 2.09
N GLN A 198 21.02 11.33 2.20
CA GLN A 198 21.62 12.09 1.10
C GLN A 198 21.96 11.19 -0.10
N ARG A 199 22.56 10.02 0.14
CA ARG A 199 22.84 9.03 -0.92
C ARG A 199 21.56 8.58 -1.61
N TYR A 200 20.48 8.38 -0.87
CA TYR A 200 19.20 7.99 -1.45
C TYR A 200 18.55 9.13 -2.25
N LEU A 201 18.52 10.34 -1.72
CA LEU A 201 18.02 11.54 -2.40
C LEU A 201 18.75 11.77 -3.73
N ALA A 202 20.08 11.65 -3.73
CA ALA A 202 20.88 11.73 -4.94
C ALA A 202 20.49 10.65 -5.97
N LYS A 203 20.15 9.45 -5.52
CA LYS A 203 19.74 8.34 -6.39
C LYS A 203 18.34 8.53 -7.00
N ILE A 204 17.38 9.06 -6.24
CA ILE A 204 16.03 9.31 -6.76
C ILE A 204 15.98 10.54 -7.68
N ASN A 205 16.84 11.53 -7.44
CA ASN A 205 16.95 12.75 -8.25
C ASN A 205 17.87 12.56 -9.47
N ALA A 206 18.62 11.45 -9.54
CA ALA A 206 19.45 11.15 -10.68
C ALA A 206 18.57 10.98 -11.95
N PRO A 207 18.90 11.65 -13.07
CA PRO A 207 18.19 11.48 -14.32
C PRO A 207 18.14 9.99 -14.70
N ARG A 208 16.95 9.45 -14.96
CA ARG A 208 16.83 8.05 -15.43
C ARG A 208 17.66 7.92 -16.70
N ALA A 209 18.77 7.19 -16.64
CA ALA A 209 19.53 6.84 -17.83
C ALA A 209 18.57 6.10 -18.78
N SER A 210 18.30 6.70 -19.94
CA SER A 210 17.52 6.07 -21.00
C SER A 210 18.07 4.67 -21.25
N LYS A 211 17.29 3.62 -21.01
CA LYS A 211 17.70 2.25 -21.32
C LYS A 211 18.11 2.22 -22.80
N LYS A 212 19.42 2.07 -23.08
CA LYS A 212 19.91 1.95 -24.46
C LYS A 212 19.13 0.80 -25.11
N PRO A 213 18.54 0.99 -26.30
CA PRO A 213 17.80 -0.06 -26.96
C PRO A 213 18.72 -1.27 -27.14
N LYS A 214 18.26 -2.45 -26.71
CA LYS A 214 18.96 -3.72 -26.97
C LYS A 214 19.16 -3.83 -28.48
N ARG A 215 20.40 -3.70 -28.96
CA ARG A 215 20.75 -3.99 -30.35
C ARG A 215 20.29 -5.42 -30.65
N LYS A 216 19.23 -5.57 -31.45
CA LYS A 216 18.89 -6.85 -32.06
C LYS A 216 20.10 -7.26 -32.91
N ARG A 217 20.78 -8.34 -32.53
CA ARG A 217 21.77 -8.99 -33.41
C ARG A 217 20.99 -9.51 -34.62
N CYS A 218 21.16 -8.86 -35.79
CA CYS A 218 20.82 -9.52 -37.05
C CYS A 218 21.69 -10.78 -37.14
N LYS A 219 21.05 -11.94 -37.22
CA LYS A 219 21.70 -13.14 -37.72
C LYS A 219 21.78 -12.98 -39.24
N ILE A 220 23.00 -13.01 -39.77
CA ILE A 220 23.28 -13.24 -41.19
C ILE A 220 23.23 -14.75 -41.40
#